data_AF-X0WFN2-F1
#
_entry.id   AF-X0WFN2-F1
#
_cell.length_a   1.000
_cell.length_b   1.000
_cell.length_c   1.000
_cell.angle_alpha   90.00
_cell.angle_beta   90.00
_cell.angle_gamma   90.00
#
_symmetry.space_group_name_H-M   'P 1'
#
loop_
_entity.id
_entity.type
_entity.pdbx_description
1 polymer ?
#
loop_
_entity_poly.entity_id
_entity_poly.type
_entity_poly.pdbx_seq_one_letter_code
_entity_poly.pdbx_strand_id
1 'polypeptide(L)'
;MKNVPENELFSAYLDGELTADEQAQVERLLAASPAARQLMDELRALSSTLQAMPQHRLGEDLSERVLRLAEWRLLAEPAPAASRPETAPSETALPETTPTERIDWRPILRRAFRPRNLFWPGVAVAVA
;
A
#
# COMPACT_ATOMS: atom_id res chain seq x y z
N MET A 1 14.73 -8.49 -15.01
CA MET A 1 15.44 -7.22 -15.27
C MET A 1 15.09 -6.26 -14.16
N LYS A 2 16.05 -5.95 -13.28
CA LYS A 2 15.89 -5.04 -12.14
C LYS A 2 16.01 -3.61 -12.66
N ASN A 3 14.91 -2.86 -12.62
CA ASN A 3 14.86 -1.39 -12.66
C ASN A 3 13.63 -0.94 -11.84
N VAL A 4 13.65 -1.29 -10.55
CA VAL A 4 12.58 -1.06 -9.59
C VAL A 4 12.31 0.44 -9.25
N PRO A 5 13.23 1.42 -9.42
CA PRO A 5 12.95 2.80 -9.00
C PRO A 5 11.94 3.58 -9.87
N GLU A 6 12.00 3.43 -11.19
CA GLU A 6 11.19 4.26 -12.10
C GLU A 6 9.73 3.81 -12.10
N ASN A 7 9.47 2.50 -12.08
CA ASN A 7 8.11 1.97 -12.07
C ASN A 7 7.39 2.32 -10.76
N GLU A 8 8.07 2.29 -9.62
CA GLU A 8 7.52 2.72 -8.33
C GLU A 8 7.16 4.21 -8.32
N LEU A 9 7.97 5.06 -8.95
CA LEU A 9 7.72 6.50 -9.07
C LEU A 9 6.44 6.77 -9.87
N PHE A 10 6.25 6.09 -11.00
CA PHE A 10 5.05 6.24 -11.84
C PHE A 10 3.79 5.64 -11.18
N SER A 11 3.90 4.50 -10.48
CA SER A 11 2.79 3.96 -9.68
C SER A 11 2.37 4.92 -8.59
N ALA A 12 3.32 5.47 -7.83
CA ALA A 12 3.03 6.42 -6.78
C ALA A 12 2.47 7.76 -7.28
N TYR A 13 2.82 8.16 -8.50
CA TYR A 13 2.18 9.29 -9.17
C TYR A 13 0.70 9.02 -9.44
N LEU A 14 0.37 7.80 -9.90
CA LEU A 14 -1.02 7.39 -10.14
C LEU A 14 -1.85 7.37 -8.85
N ASP A 15 -1.24 6.96 -7.74
CA ASP A 15 -1.88 6.89 -6.41
C ASP A 15 -1.91 8.25 -5.67
N GLY A 16 -1.24 9.29 -6.21
CA GLY A 16 -1.17 10.62 -5.60
C GLY A 16 -0.31 10.69 -4.34
N GLU A 17 0.63 9.76 -4.17
CA GLU A 17 1.44 9.62 -2.96
C GLU A 17 2.81 10.30 -3.04
N LEU A 18 3.08 11.06 -4.11
CA LEU A 18 4.35 11.76 -4.31
C LEU A 18 4.41 13.09 -3.55
N THR A 19 5.62 13.45 -3.15
CA THR A 19 5.93 14.81 -2.73
C THR A 19 5.95 15.77 -3.93
N ALA A 20 5.91 17.07 -3.69
CA ALA A 20 5.92 18.07 -4.77
C ALA A 20 7.16 17.97 -5.67
N ASP A 21 8.32 17.69 -5.10
CA ASP A 21 9.58 17.58 -5.84
C ASP A 21 9.60 16.32 -6.73
N GLU A 22 9.11 15.20 -6.22
CA GLU A 22 8.98 13.95 -6.97
C GLU A 22 7.91 14.07 -8.07
N GLN A 23 6.81 14.77 -7.81
CA GLN A 23 5.78 15.03 -8.81
C GLN A 23 6.36 15.85 -9.98
N ALA A 24 7.10 16.92 -9.70
CA ALA A 24 7.77 17.73 -10.72
C ALA A 24 8.84 16.94 -11.49
N GLN A 25 9.45 15.92 -10.88
CA GLN A 25 10.35 14.99 -11.56
C GLN A 25 9.58 14.11 -12.55
N VAL A 26 8.47 13.50 -12.14
CA VAL A 26 7.63 12.67 -13.02
C VAL A 26 7.11 13.48 -14.20
N GLU A 27 6.61 14.69 -13.97
CA GLU A 27 6.08 15.56 -15.04
C GLU A 27 7.16 15.90 -16.08
N ARG A 28 8.39 16.19 -15.63
CA ARG A 28 9.53 16.39 -16.54
C ARG A 28 9.84 15.14 -17.36
N LEU A 29 9.80 13.95 -16.75
CA LEU A 29 10.03 12.68 -17.45
C LEU A 29 8.94 12.39 -18.48
N LEU A 30 7.67 12.63 -18.14
CA LEU A 30 6.53 12.48 -19.06
C LEU A 30 6.61 13.46 -20.23
N ALA A 31 7.09 14.69 -20.00
CA ALA A 31 7.29 15.67 -21.06
C ALA A 31 8.44 15.29 -22.00
N ALA A 32 9.55 14.76 -21.45
CA ALA A 32 10.77 14.48 -22.20
C ALA A 32 10.78 13.11 -22.91
N SER A 33 10.06 12.11 -22.39
CA SER A 33 10.17 10.71 -22.84
C SER A 33 8.84 10.15 -23.35
N PRO A 34 8.76 9.72 -24.63
CA PRO A 34 7.63 8.94 -25.14
C PRO A 34 7.43 7.61 -24.40
N ALA A 35 8.53 6.95 -24.00
CA ALA A 35 8.45 5.68 -23.28
C ALA A 35 7.84 5.84 -21.88
N ALA A 36 8.11 6.96 -21.20
CA ALA A 36 7.49 7.27 -19.90
C ALA A 36 5.97 7.47 -20.03
N ARG A 37 5.52 8.12 -21.11
CA ARG A 37 4.09 8.27 -21.41
C ARG A 37 3.43 6.93 -21.68
N GLN A 38 4.06 6.08 -22.48
CA GLN A 38 3.57 4.73 -22.75
C GLN A 38 3.40 3.92 -21.46
N LEU A 39 4.41 3.92 -20.58
CA LEU A 39 4.32 3.23 -19.29
C LEU A 39 3.17 3.75 -18.43
N MET A 40 2.97 5.07 -18.38
CA MET A 40 1.86 5.68 -17.64
C MET A 40 0.49 5.27 -18.20
N ASP A 41 0.36 5.19 -19.54
CA ASP A 41 -0.86 4.74 -20.19
C ASP A 41 -1.14 3.25 -19.91
N GLU A 42 -0.10 2.40 -19.93
CA GLU A 42 -0.19 0.99 -19.58
C GLU A 42 -0.64 0.79 -18.12
N LEU A 43 -0.06 1.53 -17.17
CA LEU A 43 -0.44 1.48 -15.76
C LEU A 43 -1.88 1.95 -15.54
N ARG A 44 -2.31 3.01 -16.25
CA ARG A 44 -3.69 3.50 -16.18
C ARG A 44 -4.69 2.48 -16.74
N ALA A 45 -4.36 1.82 -17.85
CA ALA A 45 -5.18 0.78 -18.44
C ALA A 45 -5.28 -0.47 -17.54
N LEU A 46 -4.19 -0.85 -16.87
CA LEU A 46 -4.20 -1.92 -15.89
C LEU A 46 -5.09 -1.58 -14.69
N SER A 47 -4.94 -0.37 -14.13
CA SER A 47 -5.74 0.10 -13.00
C SER A 47 -7.23 0.14 -13.33
N SER A 48 -7.62 0.65 -14.51
CA SER A 48 -9.02 0.67 -14.92
C SER A 48 -9.59 -0.74 -15.11
N THR A 49 -8.80 -1.68 -15.62
CA THR A 49 -9.21 -3.09 -15.76
C THR A 49 -9.48 -3.73 -14.40
N LEU A 50 -8.63 -3.47 -13.40
CA LEU A 50 -8.82 -3.96 -12.03
C LEU A 50 -10.03 -3.31 -11.36
N GLN A 51 -10.24 -2.00 -11.55
CA GLN A 51 -11.40 -1.29 -11.01
C GLN A 51 -12.72 -1.73 -11.65
N ALA A 52 -12.70 -2.18 -12.90
CA ALA A 52 -13.86 -2.71 -13.60
C ALA A 52 -14.28 -4.11 -13.13
N MET A 53 -13.48 -4.77 -12.28
CA MET A 53 -13.82 -6.09 -11.75
C MET A 53 -15.09 -6.01 -10.89
N PRO A 54 -15.97 -7.04 -10.93
CA PRO A 54 -17.17 -7.07 -10.11
C PRO A 54 -16.82 -6.98 -8.63
N GLN A 55 -17.41 -6.00 -7.94
CA GLN A 55 -17.30 -5.90 -6.49
C GLN A 55 -18.17 -6.99 -5.86
N HIS A 56 -17.54 -7.99 -5.26
CA HIS A 56 -18.25 -8.98 -4.48
C HIS A 56 -18.64 -8.38 -3.13
N ARG A 57 -19.94 -8.36 -2.82
CA ARG A 57 -20.44 -7.98 -1.50
C ARG A 57 -20.56 -9.24 -0.65
N LEU A 58 -20.03 -9.17 0.56
CA LEU A 58 -20.25 -10.21 1.55
C LEU A 58 -21.75 -10.26 1.89
N GLY A 59 -22.29 -11.47 2.02
CA GLY A 59 -23.71 -11.67 2.38
C GLY A 59 -24.03 -11.38 3.84
N GLU A 60 -23.02 -11.07 4.64
CA GLU A 60 -23.13 -10.72 6.06
C GLU A 60 -22.39 -9.40 6.34
N ASP A 61 -22.89 -8.64 7.32
CA ASP A 61 -22.20 -7.45 7.84
C ASP A 61 -21.18 -7.88 8.89
N LEU A 62 -19.90 -7.63 8.60
CA LEU A 62 -18.80 -7.97 9.49
C LEU A 62 -18.39 -6.83 10.42
N SER A 63 -18.98 -5.64 10.29
CA SER A 63 -18.55 -4.41 10.98
C SER A 63 -18.48 -4.61 12.50
N GLU A 64 -19.56 -5.15 13.08
CA GLU A 64 -19.68 -5.48 14.50
C GLU A 64 -18.61 -6.47 14.99
N ARG A 65 -18.31 -7.50 14.20
CA ARG A 65 -17.31 -8.51 14.55
C ARG A 65 -15.90 -7.92 14.50
N VAL A 66 -15.62 -7.07 13.50
CA VAL A 66 -14.33 -6.37 13.36
C VAL A 66 -14.13 -5.39 14.51
N LEU A 67 -15.16 -4.61 14.88
CA LEU A 67 -15.09 -3.66 16.00
C LEU A 67 -14.80 -4.36 17.32
N ARG A 68 -15.52 -5.44 17.66
CA ARG A 68 -15.24 -6.23 18.87
C ARG A 68 -13.83 -6.82 18.87
N LEU A 69 -13.35 -7.30 17.73
CA LEU A 69 -12.00 -7.84 17.63
C LEU A 69 -10.94 -6.74 17.83
N ALA A 70 -11.16 -5.55 17.28
CA ALA A 70 -10.28 -4.41 17.45
C ALA A 70 -10.24 -3.93 18.92
N GLU A 71 -11.40 -3.84 19.57
CA GLU A 71 -11.52 -3.53 20.99
C GLU A 71 -10.79 -4.57 21.85
N TRP A 72 -11.04 -5.86 21.59
CA TRP A 72 -10.36 -6.92 22.33
C TRP A 72 -8.84 -6.86 22.19
N ARG A 73 -8.30 -6.58 20.98
CA ARG A 73 -6.85 -6.39 20.79
C ARG A 73 -6.30 -5.20 21.55
N LEU A 74 -7.04 -4.09 21.59
CA LEU A 74 -6.65 -2.90 22.34
C LEU A 74 -6.58 -3.17 23.86
N LEU A 75 -7.51 -3.99 24.37
CA LEU A 75 -7.60 -4.33 25.79
C LEU A 75 -6.66 -5.49 26.19
N ALA A 76 -6.39 -6.42 25.28
CA ALA A 76 -5.61 -7.64 25.55
C ALA A 76 -4.10 -7.45 25.41
N GLU A 77 -3.63 -6.48 24.61
CA GLU A 77 -2.20 -6.17 24.55
C GLU A 77 -1.84 -5.04 25.53
N PRO A 78 -0.91 -5.25 26.50
CA PRO A 78 -0.15 -4.13 27.02
C PRO A 78 0.63 -3.56 25.83
N ALA A 79 0.43 -2.27 25.55
CA ALA A 79 1.00 -1.56 24.40
C ALA A 79 2.38 -2.14 24.03
N PRO A 80 2.56 -2.75 22.84
CA PRO A 80 3.87 -3.22 22.46
C PRO A 80 4.76 -1.99 22.42
N ALA A 81 5.67 -1.88 23.38
CA ALA A 81 6.79 -0.97 23.32
C ALA A 81 7.35 -1.12 21.91
N ALA A 82 7.23 -0.04 21.13
CA ALA A 82 7.43 0.02 19.70
C ALA A 82 8.29 -1.14 19.20
N SER A 83 7.68 -2.15 18.58
CA SER A 83 8.39 -3.11 17.75
C SER A 83 8.83 -2.37 16.49
N ARG A 84 9.79 -1.46 16.67
CA ARG A 84 10.73 -1.07 15.64
C ARG A 84 11.30 -2.38 15.14
N PRO A 85 11.27 -2.68 13.82
CA PRO A 85 12.08 -3.75 13.29
C PRO A 85 13.53 -3.31 13.52
N GLU A 86 14.08 -3.78 14.64
CA GLU A 86 15.48 -3.65 14.98
C GLU A 86 16.23 -4.50 13.97
N THR A 87 16.98 -3.80 13.12
CA THR A 87 18.02 -4.36 12.26
C THR A 87 18.87 -5.36 13.05
N ALA A 88 19.02 -6.56 12.48
CA ALA A 88 19.73 -7.72 13.02
C ALA A 88 21.14 -7.41 13.56
N PRO A 89 21.71 -8.38 14.29
CA PRO A 89 22.98 -8.94 13.85
C PRO A 89 22.91 -10.44 13.57
N SER A 90 23.83 -10.84 12.71
CA SER A 90 23.93 -12.07 11.95
C SER A 90 24.18 -13.35 12.76
N GLU A 91 24.01 -14.46 12.04
CA GLU A 91 24.94 -15.61 12.04
C GLU A 91 24.66 -16.77 13.01
N THR A 92 23.93 -17.79 12.53
CA THR A 92 24.32 -19.21 12.69
C THR A 92 23.65 -20.07 11.59
N ALA A 93 24.46 -20.43 10.58
CA ALA A 93 24.51 -21.66 9.78
C ALA A 93 23.24 -22.48 9.35
N LEU A 94 22.92 -22.37 8.04
CA LEU A 94 22.67 -23.41 6.98
C LEU A 94 21.47 -24.40 7.04
N PRO A 95 20.97 -24.97 5.91
CA PRO A 95 21.05 -24.56 4.50
C PRO A 95 19.69 -24.50 3.75
N GLU A 96 19.81 -23.92 2.55
CA GLU A 96 18.88 -23.67 1.45
C GLU A 96 17.71 -24.65 1.22
N THR A 97 16.48 -24.10 1.21
CA THR A 97 15.38 -24.62 0.38
C THR A 97 14.63 -23.46 -0.28
N THR A 98 14.80 -23.38 -1.61
CA THR A 98 13.99 -22.74 -2.67
C THR A 98 13.24 -21.41 -2.41
N PRO A 99 13.43 -20.39 -3.26
CA PRO A 99 12.74 -19.11 -3.16
C PRO A 99 11.27 -19.26 -3.60
N THR A 100 10.35 -19.46 -2.65
CA THR A 100 9.00 -18.97 -2.84
C THR A 100 9.10 -17.46 -2.69
N GLU A 101 9.09 -16.76 -3.83
CA GLU A 101 9.06 -15.31 -3.97
C GLU A 101 7.77 -14.80 -3.32
N ARG A 102 7.78 -14.72 -1.99
CA ARG A 102 6.79 -14.01 -1.20
C ARG A 102 6.91 -12.56 -1.65
N ILE A 103 5.98 -12.14 -2.52
CA ILE A 103 5.80 -10.75 -2.89
C ILE A 103 5.73 -9.97 -1.58
N ASP A 104 6.79 -9.22 -1.29
CA ASP A 104 6.90 -8.48 -0.05
C ASP A 104 6.08 -7.20 -0.21
N TRP A 105 4.83 -7.24 0.25
CA TRP A 105 3.90 -6.10 0.24
C TRP A 105 4.25 -5.04 1.30
N ARG A 106 5.29 -5.26 2.12
CA ARG A 106 5.69 -4.34 3.19
C ARG A 106 6.07 -2.92 2.76
N PRO A 107 6.63 -2.63 1.56
CA PRO A 107 6.85 -1.25 1.15
C PRO A 107 5.54 -0.58 0.68
N ILE A 108 4.60 -1.34 0.11
CA ILE A 108 3.27 -0.87 -0.32
C ILE A 108 2.44 -0.46 0.92
N LEU A 109 2.48 -1.28 1.98
CA LEU A 109 1.79 -1.01 3.24
C LEU A 109 2.37 0.15 4.05
N ARG A 110 3.65 0.50 3.89
CA ARG A 110 4.26 1.64 4.59
C ARG A 110 3.80 2.99 4.06
N ARG A 111 3.29 3.04 2.83
CA ARG A 111 2.88 4.27 2.16
C ARG A 111 1.39 4.61 2.38
N ALA A 112 0.57 3.57 2.58
CA ALA A 112 -0.84 3.68 2.98
C ALA A 112 -1.08 4.32 4.37
N PHE A 113 -0.03 4.65 5.13
CA PHE A 113 -0.11 5.27 6.46
C PHE A 113 0.64 6.61 6.56
N ARG A 114 0.56 7.49 5.53
CA ARG A 114 0.81 8.94 5.71
C ARG A 114 -0.51 9.70 5.99
N PRO A 115 -0.54 10.59 7.00
CA PRO A 115 -1.76 11.06 7.66
C PRO A 115 -2.57 12.13 6.89
N ARG A 116 -2.50 12.19 5.55
CA ARG A 116 -3.21 13.25 4.79
C ARG A 116 -4.44 12.82 4.00
N ASN A 117 -4.65 11.53 3.73
CA ASN A 117 -5.82 11.04 2.98
C ASN A 117 -6.59 9.89 3.65
N LEU A 118 -6.46 9.67 4.96
CA LEU A 118 -7.37 8.79 5.71
C LEU A 118 -8.70 9.50 6.01
N PHE A 119 -9.47 9.84 4.98
CA PHE A 119 -10.90 10.11 5.13
C PHE A 119 -11.67 8.87 4.66
N TRP A 120 -11.75 7.87 5.54
CA TRP A 120 -12.88 6.93 5.55
C TRP A 120 -13.99 7.60 6.37
N PRO A 121 -15.03 8.20 5.77
CA PRO A 121 -16.12 8.73 6.56
C PRO A 121 -17.01 7.57 7.04
N GLY A 122 -16.70 7.05 8.23
CA GLY A 122 -17.69 6.39 9.07
C GLY A 122 -18.54 7.47 9.75
N VAL A 123 -19.55 7.99 9.05
CA VAL A 123 -20.51 8.90 9.66
C VAL A 123 -21.57 8.06 10.37
N ALA A 124 -21.45 7.95 11.69
CA ALA A 124 -22.54 7.57 12.56
C ALA A 124 -23.44 8.81 12.76
N VAL A 125 -24.58 8.87 12.06
CA VAL A 125 -25.65 9.81 12.43
C VAL A 125 -26.44 9.17 13.54
N ALA A 126 -26.23 9.63 14.78
CA ALA A 126 -27.17 9.41 15.87
C ALA A 126 -28.37 10.34 15.67
N VAL A 127 -29.56 9.79 15.47
CA VAL A 127 -30.81 10.52 15.65
C VAL A 127 -31.39 10.12 17.00
N ALA A 128 -31.63 11.16 17.80
CA ALA A 128 -32.19 11.12 19.15
C ALA A 128 -33.67 10.75 19.18
#